data_AF-A0A6P2XHF6-F1
#
_entry.id   AF-A0A6P2XHF6-F1
#
_cell.length_a   1.000
_cell.length_b   1.000
_cell.length_c   1.000
_cell.angle_alpha   90.00
_cell.angle_beta   90.00
_cell.angle_gamma   90.00
#
_symmetry.space_group_name_H-M   'P 1'
#
loop_
_entity.id
_entity.type
_entity.pdbx_description
1 polymer ?
#
loop_
_entity_poly.entity_id
_entity_poly.type
_entity_poly.pdbx_seq_one_letter_code
_entity_poly.pdbx_strand_id
1 'polypeptide(L)'
;MTTQLHILFVRTPAGPTPINLSRQYTATLIAESKIVQLKKLGPGPAPSSEHFGVASFHTLYGANGSGKTQLLLDVRQTFSYGSNEKPLGIFFSSNGEEQIYQGQILGGWTVTIEGRPLHRTKRPPDVASVFYTTSPFEFARRNRFIAPNALDVSPSVGHSVSFDGLALLGKYDVLPASIRERARIKVRTSIMTLDQIAEQFISPLRQRNSVDEKRISLTKLRYFIIKWLESLDIETQHFLRVGVARSQTENTNYHWRDHACELFTKYSEVLGTENFPDGDSQAILRHLVIIISSGDEQWETRTRKLSDYCLRLFPKGNKRARGPLTLDSFAEFIGAQSETERSLASSAAKSGILSFTVSNMSSGETAYMVLLASLSGAIKTLEAPSPKPTFFLIDEGEMFMHPEWQRSYISKILGLLRDSQALAEYMHVLITTHSLIVAGDSPPNTLINVDSGEHTNGFGLGPKFILKNVYGVESFAGSLTAELLAKLDRYMSSRNSDVTTDEAAYLAKSLADHDLQEYVKKEIIRRGGSVD
;
A
#
# COMPACT_ATOMS: atom_id res chain seq x y z
N MET A 1 16.04 -16.84 -18.88
CA MET A 1 15.53 -15.93 -19.92
C MET A 1 15.74 -14.53 -19.40
N THR A 2 16.45 -13.67 -20.14
CA THR A 2 16.74 -12.29 -19.72
C THR A 2 15.74 -11.37 -20.40
N THR A 3 14.85 -10.77 -19.60
CA THR A 3 13.89 -9.76 -20.08
C THR A 3 14.31 -8.41 -19.53
N GLN A 4 14.44 -7.41 -20.40
CA GLN A 4 14.75 -6.04 -20.03
C GLN A 4 13.63 -5.12 -20.53
N LEU A 5 13.05 -4.33 -19.63
CA LEU A 5 12.02 -3.36 -19.97
C LEU A 5 12.68 -2.05 -20.42
N HIS A 6 12.20 -1.47 -21.53
CA HIS A 6 12.78 -0.25 -22.09
C HIS A 6 11.88 0.97 -21.98
N ILE A 7 10.64 0.89 -22.48
CA ILE A 7 9.72 2.03 -22.51
C ILE A 7 8.30 1.56 -22.22
N LEU A 8 7.71 2.08 -21.14
CA LEU A 8 6.31 1.87 -20.80
C LEU A 8 5.47 2.99 -21.43
N PHE A 9 4.43 2.62 -22.16
CA PHE A 9 3.47 3.56 -22.74
C PHE A 9 2.24 3.63 -21.86
N VAL A 10 2.04 4.79 -21.23
CA VAL A 10 0.94 5.04 -20.31
C VAL A 10 -0.13 5.92 -20.93
N ARG A 11 -1.34 5.87 -20.37
CA ARG A 11 -2.43 6.77 -20.75
C ARG A 11 -2.32 8.07 -19.97
N THR A 12 -2.31 9.19 -20.68
CA THR A 12 -2.50 10.53 -20.12
C THR A 12 -3.64 11.24 -20.87
N PRO A 13 -4.19 12.34 -20.34
CA PRO A 13 -5.13 13.19 -21.08
C PRO A 13 -4.60 13.65 -22.46
N ALA A 14 -3.29 13.84 -22.60
CA ALA A 14 -2.65 14.23 -23.86
C ALA A 14 -2.50 13.08 -24.88
N GLY A 15 -2.74 11.83 -24.48
CA GLY A 15 -2.60 10.65 -25.31
C GLY A 15 -1.61 9.62 -24.72
N PRO A 16 -1.10 8.70 -25.54
CA PRO A 16 -0.05 7.77 -25.12
C PRO A 16 1.22 8.53 -24.76
N THR A 17 1.79 8.26 -23.58
CA THR A 17 3.00 8.93 -23.09
C THR A 17 4.08 7.91 -22.80
N PRO A 18 5.31 8.08 -23.31
CA PRO A 18 6.41 7.16 -23.03
C PRO A 18 7.07 7.47 -21.68
N ILE A 19 7.29 6.42 -20.90
CA ILE A 19 8.05 6.41 -19.66
C ILE A 19 9.29 5.55 -19.90
N ASN A 20 10.47 6.17 -19.91
CA ASN A 20 11.74 5.51 -20.22
C ASN A 20 12.26 4.72 -19.01
N LEU A 21 12.09 3.40 -19.05
CA LEU A 21 12.57 2.45 -18.04
C LEU A 21 14.04 2.05 -18.25
N SER A 22 14.62 2.39 -19.40
CA SER A 22 16.04 2.20 -19.71
C SER A 22 16.55 3.38 -20.52
N ARG A 23 17.88 3.59 -20.53
CA ARG A 23 18.53 4.62 -21.34
C ARG A 23 18.97 4.13 -22.74
N GLN A 24 18.57 2.94 -23.14
CA GLN A 24 18.98 2.35 -24.42
C GLN A 24 18.13 2.86 -25.59
N TYR A 25 16.92 3.36 -25.31
CA TYR A 25 15.97 3.78 -26.33
C TYR A 25 15.23 5.02 -25.89
N THR A 26 14.79 5.79 -26.88
CA THR A 26 13.81 6.86 -26.71
C THR A 26 12.66 6.65 -27.68
N ALA A 27 11.48 7.19 -27.35
CA ALA A 27 10.29 7.14 -28.19
C ALA A 27 9.84 8.56 -28.56
N THR A 28 9.56 8.76 -29.84
CA THR A 28 8.88 9.95 -30.36
C THR A 28 7.53 9.53 -30.90
N LEU A 29 6.47 10.24 -30.50
CA LEU A 29 5.11 9.97 -30.96
C LEU A 29 4.68 11.02 -31.97
N ILE A 30 4.15 10.56 -33.09
CA ILE A 30 3.58 11.39 -34.15
C ILE A 30 2.07 11.11 -34.14
N ALA A 31 1.33 11.96 -33.44
CA ALA A 31 -0.08 11.73 -33.09
C ALA A 31 -0.99 11.71 -34.32
N GLU A 32 -0.73 12.58 -35.31
CA GLU A 32 -1.53 12.73 -36.53
C GLU A 32 -1.55 11.42 -37.34
N SER A 33 -0.40 10.76 -37.43
CA SER A 33 -0.22 9.50 -38.16
C SER A 33 -0.32 8.26 -37.28
N LYS A 34 -0.50 8.41 -35.96
CA LYS A 34 -0.44 7.33 -34.97
C LYS A 34 0.82 6.46 -35.11
N ILE A 35 1.98 7.11 -35.21
CA ILE A 35 3.27 6.43 -35.33
C ILE A 35 4.07 6.63 -34.04
N VAL A 36 4.62 5.54 -33.52
CA VAL A 36 5.68 5.58 -32.51
C VAL A 36 7.01 5.27 -33.20
N GLN A 37 7.95 6.20 -33.12
CA GLN A 37 9.32 6.04 -33.60
C GLN A 37 10.25 5.79 -32.42
N LEU A 38 10.80 4.59 -32.35
CA LEU A 38 11.82 4.20 -31.39
C LEU A 38 13.19 4.48 -32.00
N LYS A 39 14.07 5.08 -31.22
CA LYS A 39 15.46 5.36 -31.60
C LYS A 39 16.40 4.77 -30.57
N LYS A 40 17.43 4.05 -31.01
CA LYS A 40 18.49 3.55 -30.15
C LYS A 40 19.40 4.70 -29.72
N LEU A 41 19.67 4.77 -28.43
CA LEU A 41 20.62 5.71 -27.84
C LEU A 41 21.98 4.99 -27.75
N GLY A 42 23.07 5.69 -28.10
CA GLY A 42 24.42 5.13 -28.02
C GLY A 42 24.84 4.79 -26.57
N PRO A 43 25.95 4.08 -26.36
CA PRO A 43 26.50 3.81 -25.04
C PRO A 43 27.01 5.12 -24.43
N GLY A 44 26.13 5.87 -23.78
CA GLY A 44 26.49 7.04 -22.96
C GLY A 44 27.02 6.60 -21.58
N PRO A 45 27.75 7.48 -20.86
CA PRO A 45 28.17 7.19 -19.49
C PRO A 45 26.93 6.91 -18.63
N ALA A 46 26.94 5.80 -17.90
CA ALA A 46 25.78 5.28 -17.17
C ALA A 46 25.55 6.04 -15.84
N PRO A 47 24.32 6.50 -15.57
CA PRO A 47 23.83 6.55 -14.21
C PRO A 47 22.33 6.24 -14.17
N SER A 48 21.96 4.96 -14.12
CA SER A 48 20.64 4.58 -13.60
C SER A 48 20.74 3.36 -12.69
N SER A 49 21.40 2.28 -13.09
CA SER A 49 21.75 1.19 -12.18
C SER A 49 22.91 1.59 -11.24
N GLU A 50 23.98 2.21 -11.75
CA GLU A 50 25.14 2.61 -10.93
C GLU A 50 24.80 3.71 -9.90
N HIS A 51 23.87 4.63 -10.21
CA HIS A 51 23.53 5.74 -9.32
C HIS A 51 22.40 5.39 -8.35
N PHE A 52 21.32 4.76 -8.82
CA PHE A 52 20.16 4.43 -7.99
C PHE A 52 20.25 3.05 -7.34
N GLY A 53 21.02 2.13 -7.90
CA GLY A 53 21.08 0.74 -7.46
C GLY A 53 19.82 -0.05 -7.79
N VAL A 54 19.01 0.42 -8.75
CA VAL A 54 17.80 -0.24 -9.27
C VAL A 54 17.71 -0.06 -10.80
N ALA A 55 16.85 -0.82 -11.49
CA ALA A 55 16.71 -0.75 -12.94
C ALA A 55 16.23 0.63 -13.43
N SER A 56 15.17 1.17 -12.80
CA SER A 56 14.68 2.53 -13.05
C SER A 56 13.94 3.10 -11.83
N PHE A 57 13.85 4.42 -11.73
CA PHE A 57 13.10 5.14 -10.69
C PHE A 57 12.40 6.35 -11.30
N HIS A 58 11.08 6.48 -11.09
CA HIS A 58 10.32 7.67 -11.48
C HIS A 58 9.33 8.12 -10.40
N THR A 59 9.11 9.43 -10.36
CA THR A 59 8.16 10.12 -9.50
C THR A 59 7.03 10.69 -10.34
N LEU A 60 5.81 10.31 -10.03
CA LEU A 60 4.59 10.76 -10.68
C LEU A 60 3.95 11.86 -9.83
N TYR A 61 3.66 13.00 -10.43
CA TYR A 61 2.97 14.11 -9.77
C TYR A 61 1.80 14.61 -10.63
N GLY A 62 0.90 15.38 -10.02
CA GLY A 62 -0.28 15.94 -10.67
C GLY A 62 -1.33 16.35 -9.65
N ALA A 63 -2.37 17.05 -10.08
CA ALA A 63 -3.43 17.53 -9.20
C ALA A 63 -4.18 16.38 -8.49
N ASN A 64 -4.96 16.68 -7.45
CA ASN A 64 -5.84 15.66 -6.84
C ASN A 64 -6.82 15.15 -7.91
N GLY A 65 -6.92 13.84 -8.08
CA GLY A 65 -7.75 13.23 -9.13
C GLY A 65 -7.13 13.15 -10.52
N SER A 66 -5.88 13.60 -10.72
CA SER A 66 -5.11 13.47 -11.99
C SER A 66 -4.90 12.04 -12.49
N GLY A 67 -5.22 11.03 -11.68
CA GLY A 67 -5.08 9.62 -12.06
C GLY A 67 -3.75 8.98 -11.69
N LYS A 68 -2.90 9.61 -10.86
CA LYS A 68 -1.65 9.01 -10.31
C LYS A 68 -1.82 7.56 -9.85
N THR A 69 -2.75 7.34 -8.92
CA THR A 69 -3.06 5.99 -8.40
C THR A 69 -3.63 5.07 -9.49
N GLN A 70 -4.46 5.59 -10.41
CA GLN A 70 -4.99 4.82 -11.52
C GLN A 70 -3.86 4.33 -12.44
N LEU A 71 -2.85 5.17 -12.69
CA LEU A 71 -1.70 4.80 -13.52
C LEU A 71 -0.89 3.67 -12.88
N LEU A 72 -0.66 3.70 -11.56
CA LEU A 72 -0.03 2.58 -10.85
C LEU A 72 -0.88 1.29 -10.96
N LEU A 73 -2.20 1.40 -10.80
CA LEU A 73 -3.11 0.25 -10.96
C LEU A 73 -3.12 -0.29 -12.39
N ASP A 74 -3.03 0.57 -13.40
CA ASP A 74 -2.95 0.20 -14.82
C ASP A 74 -1.67 -0.60 -15.12
N VAL A 75 -0.54 -0.25 -14.48
CA VAL A 75 0.70 -1.05 -14.54
C VAL A 75 0.44 -2.45 -14.01
N ARG A 76 -0.08 -2.56 -12.78
CA ARG A 76 -0.41 -3.85 -12.16
C ARG A 76 -1.37 -4.66 -13.03
N GLN A 77 -2.41 -4.03 -13.57
CA GLN A 77 -3.41 -4.67 -14.41
C GLN A 77 -2.84 -5.17 -15.74
N THR A 78 -1.92 -4.41 -16.36
CA THR A 78 -1.29 -4.80 -17.62
C THR A 78 -0.44 -6.06 -17.46
N PHE A 79 0.22 -6.26 -16.31
CA PHE A 79 1.12 -7.40 -16.12
C PHE A 79 0.51 -8.59 -15.35
N SER A 80 -0.74 -8.50 -14.87
CA SER A 80 -1.41 -9.59 -14.15
C SER A 80 -1.87 -10.76 -15.03
N TYR A 81 -1.72 -12.00 -14.56
CA TYR A 81 -2.32 -13.16 -15.22
C TYR A 81 -3.84 -13.17 -14.99
N GLY A 82 -4.65 -12.97 -16.03
CA GLY A 82 -6.12 -13.12 -15.97
C GLY A 82 -6.95 -11.85 -16.20
N SER A 83 -6.33 -10.66 -16.32
CA SER A 83 -7.09 -9.48 -16.76
C SER A 83 -7.28 -9.49 -18.27
N ASN A 84 -8.53 -9.36 -18.73
CA ASN A 84 -8.86 -9.18 -20.16
C ASN A 84 -8.50 -7.77 -20.66
N GLU A 85 -8.45 -6.80 -19.75
CA GLU A 85 -8.14 -5.41 -20.05
C GLU A 85 -6.67 -5.13 -19.75
N LYS A 86 -5.93 -4.75 -20.80
CA LYS A 86 -4.49 -4.49 -20.74
C LYS A 86 -4.25 -3.05 -21.19
N PRO A 87 -4.41 -2.09 -20.27
CA PRO A 87 -4.49 -0.68 -20.64
C PRO A 87 -3.19 -0.16 -21.26
N LEU A 88 -2.03 -0.66 -20.84
CA LEU A 88 -0.72 -0.09 -21.20
C LEU A 88 0.02 -0.88 -22.27
N GLY A 89 0.93 -0.19 -22.95
CA GLY A 89 1.89 -0.78 -23.90
C GLY A 89 3.29 -0.83 -23.29
N ILE A 90 4.14 -1.75 -23.75
CA ILE A 90 5.51 -1.91 -23.26
C ILE A 90 6.43 -2.34 -24.39
N PHE A 91 7.51 -1.59 -24.56
CA PHE A 91 8.66 -1.95 -25.39
C PHE A 91 9.75 -2.56 -24.51
N PHE A 92 10.23 -3.74 -24.89
CA PHE A 92 11.16 -4.54 -24.10
C PHE A 92 12.03 -5.42 -25.00
N SER A 93 13.13 -5.93 -24.46
CA SER A 93 13.92 -6.98 -25.10
C SER A 93 13.80 -8.28 -24.32
N SER A 94 13.65 -9.41 -25.02
CA SER A 94 13.67 -10.74 -24.41
C SER A 94 14.68 -11.62 -25.12
N ASN A 95 15.65 -12.15 -24.37
CA ASN A 95 16.80 -12.90 -24.91
C ASN A 95 17.52 -12.17 -26.05
N GLY A 96 17.61 -10.83 -25.96
CA GLY A 96 18.28 -9.97 -26.95
C GLY A 96 17.40 -9.52 -28.12
N GLU A 97 16.17 -10.00 -28.24
CA GLU A 97 15.25 -9.60 -29.31
C GLU A 97 14.32 -8.47 -28.86
N GLU A 98 14.26 -7.39 -29.65
CA GLU A 98 13.41 -6.23 -29.44
C GLU A 98 11.94 -6.56 -29.78
N GLN A 99 11.03 -6.29 -28.84
CA GLN A 99 9.61 -6.66 -28.93
C GLN A 99 8.70 -5.56 -28.38
N ILE A 100 7.49 -5.44 -28.95
CA ILE A 100 6.45 -4.53 -28.45
C ILE A 100 5.17 -5.27 -28.11
N TYR A 101 4.68 -5.05 -26.89
CA TYR A 101 3.30 -5.30 -26.55
C TYR A 101 2.53 -3.98 -26.59
N GLN A 102 1.55 -3.85 -27.48
CA GLN A 102 0.86 -2.56 -27.71
C GLN A 102 -0.21 -2.24 -26.66
N GLY A 103 -0.78 -3.25 -25.99
CA GLY A 103 -1.95 -3.07 -25.13
C GLY A 103 -3.10 -2.36 -25.84
N GLN A 104 -4.02 -1.79 -25.05
CA GLN A 104 -5.11 -0.96 -25.56
C GLN A 104 -4.64 0.44 -25.94
N ILE A 105 -3.67 1.01 -25.21
CA ILE A 105 -3.23 2.41 -25.42
C ILE A 105 -2.58 2.64 -26.80
N LEU A 106 -1.84 1.66 -27.32
CA LEU A 106 -1.28 1.72 -28.68
C LEU A 106 -2.17 0.97 -29.70
N GLY A 107 -3.45 0.80 -29.41
CA GLY A 107 -4.43 0.24 -30.34
C GLY A 107 -4.51 1.06 -31.63
N GLY A 108 -4.15 0.45 -32.76
CA GLY A 108 -4.12 1.13 -34.06
C GLY A 108 -2.91 2.04 -34.28
N TRP A 109 -1.91 2.02 -33.39
CA TRP A 109 -0.63 2.69 -33.63
C TRP A 109 0.36 1.79 -34.36
N THR A 110 1.18 2.38 -35.22
CA THR A 110 2.31 1.68 -35.85
C THR A 110 3.58 1.99 -35.06
N VAL A 111 4.29 0.95 -34.63
CA VAL A 111 5.54 1.10 -33.87
C VAL A 111 6.71 0.68 -34.74
N THR A 112 7.64 1.61 -34.94
CA THR A 112 8.85 1.41 -35.73
C THR A 112 10.07 1.64 -34.86
N ILE A 113 11.16 0.95 -35.13
CA ILE A 113 12.47 1.21 -34.55
C ILE A 113 13.43 1.51 -35.69
N GLU A 114 14.09 2.68 -35.68
CA GLU A 114 15.03 3.06 -36.75
C GLU A 114 14.47 2.86 -38.18
N GLY A 115 13.17 3.12 -38.37
CA GLY A 115 12.48 2.99 -39.66
C GLY A 115 12.01 1.57 -40.03
N ARG A 116 12.37 0.52 -39.27
CA ARG A 116 11.84 -0.84 -39.46
C ARG A 116 10.63 -1.12 -38.55
N PRO A 117 9.62 -1.90 -39.01
CA PRO A 117 8.53 -2.33 -38.14
C PRO A 117 9.05 -3.28 -37.06
N LEU A 118 8.50 -3.15 -35.85
CA LEU A 118 8.89 -3.96 -34.69
C LEU A 118 8.00 -5.20 -34.53
N HIS A 119 8.55 -6.30 -34.03
CA HIS A 119 7.77 -7.51 -33.75
C HIS A 119 6.75 -7.27 -32.63
N ARG A 120 5.46 -7.43 -32.95
CA ARG A 120 4.36 -7.29 -31.99
C ARG A 120 4.04 -8.60 -31.30
N THR A 121 4.09 -8.61 -29.98
CA THR A 121 3.68 -9.77 -29.17
C THR A 121 2.20 -9.71 -28.82
N LYS A 122 1.58 -10.89 -28.65
CA LYS A 122 0.18 -11.01 -28.21
C LYS A 122 0.01 -10.87 -26.70
N ARG A 123 1.08 -11.13 -25.93
CA ARG A 123 1.08 -11.12 -24.47
C ARG A 123 2.18 -10.18 -23.96
N PRO A 124 1.95 -9.48 -22.85
CA PRO A 124 3.01 -8.73 -22.19
C PRO A 124 4.10 -9.68 -21.63
N PRO A 125 5.31 -9.19 -21.36
CA PRO A 125 6.35 -9.97 -20.68
C PRO A 125 5.91 -10.38 -19.27
N ASP A 126 6.49 -11.47 -18.73
CA ASP A 126 6.29 -11.86 -17.33
C ASP A 126 7.00 -10.86 -16.41
N VAL A 127 6.20 -10.05 -15.73
CA VAL A 127 6.66 -8.98 -14.83
C VAL A 127 5.92 -9.12 -13.52
N ALA A 128 6.63 -9.02 -12.40
CA ALA A 128 6.02 -8.97 -11.08
C ALA A 128 5.67 -7.53 -10.68
N SER A 129 4.78 -7.37 -9.71
CA SER A 129 4.51 -6.04 -9.13
C SER A 129 4.33 -6.10 -7.62
N VAL A 130 4.89 -5.13 -6.92
CA VAL A 130 4.63 -4.83 -5.51
C VAL A 130 3.87 -3.52 -5.45
N PHE A 131 2.70 -3.52 -4.81
CA PHE A 131 1.88 -2.33 -4.63
C PHE A 131 1.80 -1.94 -3.16
N TYR A 132 2.03 -0.66 -2.87
CA TYR A 132 1.90 -0.06 -1.54
C TYR A 132 1.15 1.25 -1.65
N THR A 133 0.16 1.47 -0.79
CA THR A 133 -0.48 2.77 -0.59
C THR A 133 -0.84 2.98 0.88
N THR A 134 -0.79 4.22 1.34
CA THR A 134 -1.34 4.61 2.64
C THR A 134 -2.82 4.99 2.60
N SER A 135 -3.42 5.07 1.40
CA SER A 135 -4.82 5.45 1.21
C SER A 135 -5.78 4.31 1.61
N PRO A 136 -6.74 4.55 2.53
CA PRO A 136 -7.79 3.57 2.84
C PRO A 136 -8.80 3.39 1.71
N PHE A 137 -8.94 4.39 0.83
CA PHE A 137 -10.00 4.45 -0.18
C PHE A 137 -9.75 3.51 -1.38
N GLU A 138 -8.54 2.98 -1.50
CA GLU A 138 -8.13 2.13 -2.61
C GLU A 138 -8.44 0.64 -2.41
N PHE A 139 -8.95 0.23 -1.25
CA PHE A 139 -9.20 -1.19 -0.94
C PHE A 139 -10.04 -1.92 -2.00
N ALA A 140 -11.18 -1.35 -2.39
CA ALA A 140 -12.06 -1.97 -3.38
C ALA A 140 -11.41 -2.08 -4.78
N ARG A 141 -10.58 -1.11 -5.17
CA ARG A 141 -9.89 -1.10 -6.47
C ARG A 141 -8.69 -2.05 -6.48
N ARG A 142 -7.94 -2.13 -5.38
CA ARG A 142 -6.81 -3.06 -5.20
C ARG A 142 -7.25 -4.53 -5.23
N ASN A 143 -8.37 -4.85 -4.58
CA ASN A 143 -8.88 -6.22 -4.51
C ASN A 143 -9.45 -6.77 -5.82
N ARG A 144 -9.71 -5.91 -6.82
CA ARG A 144 -10.15 -6.37 -8.16
C ARG A 144 -9.04 -7.11 -8.91
N PHE A 145 -7.78 -7.03 -8.47
CA PHE A 145 -6.62 -7.54 -9.18
C PHE A 145 -5.77 -8.45 -8.30
N ILE A 146 -6.31 -9.62 -7.94
CA ILE A 146 -5.55 -10.69 -7.30
C ILE A 146 -4.87 -11.50 -8.40
N ALA A 147 -3.54 -11.40 -8.49
CA ALA A 147 -2.75 -12.16 -9.46
C ALA A 147 -1.56 -12.81 -8.76
N PRO A 148 -1.14 -14.04 -9.14
CA PRO A 148 -0.03 -14.74 -8.48
C PRO A 148 1.30 -13.98 -8.53
N ASN A 149 1.49 -13.09 -9.51
CA ASN A 149 2.68 -12.26 -9.69
C ASN A 149 2.53 -10.83 -9.15
N ALA A 150 1.43 -10.52 -8.44
CA ALA A 150 1.18 -9.20 -7.86
C ALA A 150 1.02 -9.28 -6.34
N LEU A 151 1.93 -8.64 -5.61
CA LEU A 151 1.91 -8.53 -4.17
C LEU A 151 1.32 -7.18 -3.76
N ASP A 152 0.25 -7.19 -2.97
CA ASP A 152 -0.21 -5.99 -2.27
C ASP A 152 0.32 -6.02 -0.85
N VAL A 153 1.16 -5.04 -0.50
CA VAL A 153 1.80 -4.95 0.81
C VAL A 153 1.34 -3.71 1.57
N SER A 154 0.24 -3.11 1.12
CA SER A 154 -0.35 -1.96 1.79
C SER A 154 -0.88 -2.33 3.17
N PRO A 155 -0.76 -1.45 4.18
CA PRO A 155 -1.31 -1.73 5.50
C PRO A 155 -2.84 -1.81 5.49
N SER A 156 -3.40 -2.65 6.36
CA SER A 156 -4.83 -2.63 6.66
C SER A 156 -5.16 -1.43 7.56
N VAL A 157 -6.09 -0.58 7.14
CA VAL A 157 -6.46 0.62 7.90
C VAL A 157 -7.54 0.28 8.94
N GLY A 158 -7.28 0.59 10.21
CA GLY A 158 -8.18 0.43 11.36
C GLY A 158 -7.68 1.28 12.55
N HIS A 159 -8.18 1.08 13.77
CA HIS A 159 -7.73 1.83 14.97
C HIS A 159 -6.20 1.72 15.26
N SER A 160 -5.54 0.73 14.67
CA SER A 160 -4.09 0.53 14.70
C SER A 160 -3.62 0.02 13.35
N VAL A 161 -2.58 0.64 12.77
CA VAL A 161 -2.00 0.22 11.48
C VAL A 161 -1.36 -1.16 11.65
N SER A 162 -1.81 -2.13 10.85
CA SER A 162 -1.23 -3.47 10.84
C SER A 162 -0.20 -3.63 9.72
N PHE A 163 0.86 -4.40 9.98
CA PHE A 163 1.97 -4.63 9.04
C PHE A 163 2.60 -6.01 9.27
N ASP A 164 3.50 -6.43 8.36
CA ASP A 164 4.30 -7.64 8.56
C ASP A 164 5.45 -7.37 9.56
N GLY A 165 5.21 -7.69 10.83
CA GLY A 165 6.19 -7.52 11.90
C GLY A 165 7.47 -8.32 11.71
N LEU A 166 7.43 -9.46 11.01
CA LEU A 166 8.61 -10.30 10.79
C LEU A 166 9.54 -9.69 9.75
N ALA A 167 8.95 -9.01 8.75
CA ALA A 167 9.73 -8.27 7.77
C ALA A 167 10.50 -7.11 8.41
N LEU A 168 9.89 -6.42 9.39
CA LEU A 168 10.51 -5.32 10.14
C LEU A 168 11.83 -5.73 10.82
N LEU A 169 11.91 -6.95 11.37
CA LEU A 169 13.11 -7.44 12.05
C LEU A 169 14.32 -7.54 11.13
N GLY A 170 14.10 -7.82 9.84
CA GLY A 170 15.17 -7.84 8.85
C GLY A 170 15.77 -6.46 8.56
N LYS A 171 15.15 -5.38 9.06
CA LYS A 171 15.61 -3.99 8.89
C LYS A 171 15.67 -3.24 10.22
N TYR A 172 15.77 -3.98 11.33
CA TYR A 172 15.90 -3.41 12.67
C TYR A 172 17.04 -2.38 12.74
N ASP A 173 18.21 -2.66 12.17
CA ASP A 173 19.38 -1.78 12.24
C ASP A 173 19.25 -0.49 11.42
N VAL A 174 18.35 -0.46 10.43
CA VAL A 174 18.13 0.70 9.55
C VAL A 174 17.15 1.69 10.18
N LEU A 175 16.43 1.30 11.24
CA LEU A 175 15.51 2.18 11.94
C LEU A 175 16.27 3.21 12.79
N PRO A 176 15.87 4.49 12.76
CA PRO A 176 16.39 5.51 13.68
C PRO A 176 16.35 5.04 15.14
N ALA A 177 17.39 5.35 15.92
CA ALA A 177 17.47 4.99 17.35
C ALA A 177 16.23 5.46 18.13
N SER A 178 15.75 6.68 17.84
CA SER A 178 14.54 7.23 18.46
C SER A 178 13.27 6.44 18.17
N ILE A 179 13.20 5.70 17.05
CA ILE A 179 12.12 4.76 16.75
C ILE A 179 12.34 3.47 17.52
N ARG A 180 13.56 2.92 17.51
CA ARG A 180 13.88 1.65 18.18
C ARG A 180 13.56 1.67 19.67
N GLU A 181 13.87 2.78 20.34
CA GLU A 181 13.65 2.96 21.78
C GLU A 181 12.16 3.11 22.16
N ARG A 182 11.38 3.80 21.31
CA ARG A 182 9.97 4.15 21.62
C ARG A 182 8.95 3.18 21.06
N ALA A 183 9.23 2.55 19.94
CA ALA A 183 8.30 1.64 19.28
C ALA A 183 7.90 0.50 20.23
N ARG A 184 6.59 0.24 20.28
CA ARG A 184 6.01 -0.83 21.07
C ARG A 184 5.18 -1.72 20.17
N ILE A 185 5.60 -2.97 20.00
CA ILE A 185 4.92 -3.96 19.15
C ILE A 185 3.95 -4.77 19.98
N LYS A 186 2.71 -4.82 19.50
CA LYS A 186 1.69 -5.74 19.98
C LYS A 186 1.36 -6.72 18.87
N VAL A 187 1.49 -8.00 19.17
CA VAL A 187 1.16 -9.10 18.25
C VAL A 187 -0.23 -9.61 18.62
N ARG A 188 -1.11 -9.77 17.65
CA ARG A 188 -2.48 -10.27 17.83
C ARG A 188 -2.72 -11.46 16.92
N THR A 189 -3.63 -12.35 17.33
CA THR A 189 -4.14 -13.42 16.47
C THR A 189 -5.66 -13.38 16.36
N SER A 190 -6.18 -13.69 15.18
CA SER A 190 -7.62 -13.91 14.96
C SER A 190 -8.05 -15.36 15.21
N ILE A 191 -7.11 -16.29 15.46
CA ILE A 191 -7.43 -17.66 15.85
C ILE A 191 -8.28 -17.65 17.13
N MET A 192 -9.42 -18.33 17.06
CA MET A 192 -10.37 -18.44 18.16
C MET A 192 -10.22 -19.76 18.92
N THR A 193 -10.58 -19.75 20.20
CA THR A 193 -10.82 -21.00 20.94
C THR A 193 -12.13 -21.65 20.44
N LEU A 194 -12.34 -22.95 20.72
CA LEU A 194 -13.61 -23.61 20.36
C LEU A 194 -14.81 -22.94 21.03
N ASP A 195 -14.64 -22.53 22.30
CA ASP A 195 -15.64 -21.77 23.06
C ASP A 195 -16.02 -20.44 22.37
N GLN A 196 -15.04 -19.72 21.83
CA GLN A 196 -15.27 -18.49 21.09
C GLN A 196 -15.95 -18.75 19.74
N ILE A 197 -15.60 -19.84 19.03
CA ILE A 197 -16.26 -20.23 17.79
C ILE A 197 -17.73 -20.57 18.06
N ALA A 198 -18.01 -21.33 19.14
CA ALA A 198 -19.37 -21.63 19.55
C ALA A 198 -20.19 -20.35 19.81
N GLU A 199 -19.60 -19.35 20.48
CA GLU A 199 -20.26 -18.06 20.69
C GLU A 199 -20.57 -17.32 19.37
N GLN A 200 -19.71 -17.44 18.34
CA GLN A 200 -19.96 -16.86 17.03
C GLN A 200 -21.16 -17.50 16.32
N PHE A 201 -21.38 -18.80 16.50
CA PHE A 201 -22.56 -19.49 15.94
C PHE A 201 -23.86 -19.10 16.64
N ILE A 202 -23.79 -18.72 17.92
CA ILE A 202 -24.97 -18.41 18.75
C ILE A 202 -25.33 -16.93 18.71
N SER A 203 -24.36 -16.03 18.53
CA SER A 203 -24.61 -14.58 18.52
C SER A 203 -25.74 -14.13 17.58
N PRO A 204 -25.91 -14.67 16.36
CA PRO A 204 -27.02 -14.31 15.48
C PRO A 204 -28.40 -14.76 16.01
N LEU A 205 -28.45 -15.89 16.74
CA LEU A 205 -29.68 -16.40 17.38
C LEU A 205 -30.18 -15.49 18.51
N ARG A 206 -29.27 -14.79 19.19
CA ARG A 206 -29.65 -13.80 20.22
C ARG A 206 -30.27 -12.54 19.64
N GLN A 207 -29.92 -12.18 18.40
CA GLN A 207 -30.37 -10.94 17.74
C GLN A 207 -31.70 -11.14 17.01
N ARG A 208 -31.94 -12.33 16.47
CA ARG A 208 -33.26 -12.74 15.95
C ARG A 208 -34.12 -13.11 17.16
N ASN A 209 -34.93 -12.18 17.69
CA ASN A 209 -35.90 -12.38 18.79
C ASN A 209 -36.99 -13.45 18.51
N SER A 210 -36.73 -14.43 17.64
CA SER A 210 -37.66 -15.43 17.13
C SER A 210 -37.29 -16.87 17.49
N VAL A 211 -36.53 -17.10 18.56
CA VAL A 211 -36.50 -18.44 19.16
C VAL A 211 -37.77 -18.58 19.98
N ASP A 212 -38.80 -19.11 19.32
CA ASP A 212 -40.07 -19.55 19.92
C ASP A 212 -39.83 -20.19 21.29
N GLU A 213 -40.66 -19.82 22.26
CA GLU A 213 -40.59 -20.09 23.71
C GLU A 213 -40.52 -21.58 24.13
N LYS A 214 -40.26 -22.54 23.22
CA LYS A 214 -40.26 -23.98 23.53
C LYS A 214 -39.10 -24.82 22.97
N ARG A 215 -38.06 -24.25 22.34
CA ARG A 215 -36.98 -25.07 21.74
C ARG A 215 -35.59 -24.66 22.23
N ILE A 216 -35.11 -25.38 23.26
CA ILE A 216 -33.74 -25.40 23.84
C ILE A 216 -33.21 -24.04 24.37
N SER A 217 -32.82 -24.01 25.65
CA SER A 217 -32.08 -22.87 26.23
C SER A 217 -30.79 -22.60 25.44
N LEU A 218 -30.54 -21.34 25.08
CA LEU A 218 -29.28 -20.91 24.43
C LEU A 218 -28.03 -21.39 25.19
N THR A 219 -28.12 -21.52 26.52
CA THR A 219 -27.06 -22.07 27.36
C THR A 219 -26.82 -23.55 27.09
N LYS A 220 -27.90 -24.33 26.92
CA LYS A 220 -27.81 -25.76 26.55
C LYS A 220 -27.29 -25.91 25.13
N LEU A 221 -27.78 -25.12 24.17
CA LEU A 221 -27.28 -25.14 22.79
C LEU A 221 -25.78 -24.82 22.72
N ARG A 222 -25.33 -23.82 23.50
CA ARG A 222 -23.90 -23.50 23.63
C ARG A 222 -23.09 -24.67 24.13
N TYR A 223 -23.56 -25.32 25.19
CA TYR A 223 -22.92 -26.50 25.74
C TYR A 223 -22.81 -27.62 24.70
N PHE A 224 -23.89 -27.91 23.97
CA PHE A 224 -23.90 -28.93 22.91
C PHE A 224 -22.93 -28.60 21.77
N ILE A 225 -22.92 -27.37 21.28
CA ILE A 225 -22.00 -26.94 20.21
C ILE A 225 -20.55 -27.07 20.68
N ILE A 226 -20.23 -26.67 21.92
CA ILE A 226 -18.88 -26.83 22.47
C ILE A 226 -18.51 -28.31 22.55
N LYS A 227 -19.39 -29.16 23.08
CA LYS A 227 -19.15 -30.60 23.19
C LYS A 227 -18.93 -31.26 21.83
N TRP A 228 -19.71 -30.86 20.84
CA TRP A 228 -19.54 -31.30 19.46
C TRP A 228 -18.21 -30.82 18.87
N LEU A 229 -17.85 -29.54 19.02
CA LEU A 229 -16.55 -29.03 18.58
C LEU A 229 -15.38 -29.76 19.26
N GLU A 230 -15.53 -30.11 20.55
CA GLU A 230 -14.56 -30.89 21.32
C GLU A 230 -14.46 -32.35 20.86
N SER A 231 -15.55 -32.94 20.34
CA SER A 231 -15.57 -34.32 19.83
C SER A 231 -14.99 -34.47 18.42
N LEU A 232 -14.80 -33.37 17.69
CA LEU A 232 -14.13 -33.38 16.39
C LEU A 232 -12.67 -33.82 16.54
N ASP A 233 -12.13 -34.48 15.52
CA ASP A 233 -10.70 -34.75 15.46
C ASP A 233 -9.89 -33.45 15.44
N ILE A 234 -8.64 -33.53 15.89
CA ILE A 234 -7.77 -32.38 16.08
C ILE A 234 -7.58 -31.60 14.77
N GLU A 235 -7.47 -32.29 13.63
CA GLU A 235 -7.24 -31.67 12.33
C GLU A 235 -8.43 -30.82 11.90
N THR A 236 -9.65 -31.36 12.04
CA THR A 236 -10.91 -30.63 11.79
C THR A 236 -11.05 -29.42 12.71
N GLN A 237 -10.67 -29.52 13.99
CA GLN A 237 -10.70 -28.38 14.91
C GLN A 237 -9.77 -27.23 14.45
N HIS A 238 -8.55 -27.56 14.01
CA HIS A 238 -7.62 -26.56 13.48
C HIS A 238 -8.10 -25.96 12.17
N PHE A 239 -8.70 -26.79 11.32
CA PHE A 239 -9.31 -26.37 10.08
C PHE A 239 -10.39 -25.30 10.30
N LEU A 240 -11.34 -25.59 11.20
CA LEU A 240 -12.39 -24.64 11.58
C LEU A 240 -11.81 -23.33 12.13
N ARG A 241 -10.79 -23.39 12.99
CA ARG A 241 -10.15 -22.20 13.58
C ARG A 241 -9.54 -21.28 12.54
N VAL A 242 -8.73 -21.83 11.63
CA VAL A 242 -8.05 -21.07 10.57
C VAL A 242 -9.05 -20.53 9.58
N GLY A 243 -10.03 -21.35 9.21
CA GLY A 243 -11.08 -20.96 8.29
C GLY A 243 -11.96 -19.82 8.81
N VAL A 244 -12.43 -19.91 10.06
CA VAL A 244 -13.18 -18.81 10.72
C VAL A 244 -12.31 -17.55 10.87
N ALA A 245 -11.02 -17.71 11.14
CA ALA A 245 -10.10 -16.58 11.22
C ALA A 245 -9.94 -15.87 9.87
N ARG A 246 -9.84 -16.60 8.77
CA ARG A 246 -9.72 -16.04 7.41
C ARG A 246 -11.00 -15.37 6.92
N SER A 247 -12.16 -15.98 7.18
CA SER A 247 -13.44 -15.40 6.77
C SER A 247 -13.69 -14.03 7.43
N GLN A 248 -13.09 -13.77 8.59
CA GLN A 248 -13.12 -12.47 9.26
C GLN A 248 -12.15 -11.45 8.67
N THR A 249 -11.03 -11.89 8.10
CA THR A 249 -10.01 -10.99 7.53
C THR A 249 -10.30 -10.61 6.09
N GLU A 250 -10.89 -11.52 5.31
CA GLU A 250 -11.08 -11.32 3.86
C GLU A 250 -12.33 -10.47 3.53
N ASN A 251 -13.11 -10.05 4.53
CA ASN A 251 -14.35 -9.27 4.39
C ASN A 251 -15.24 -9.78 3.24
N THR A 252 -15.22 -11.09 3.00
CA THR A 252 -16.12 -11.73 2.04
C THR A 252 -17.53 -11.54 2.57
N ASN A 253 -18.47 -11.12 1.72
CA ASN A 253 -19.93 -11.07 1.99
C ASN A 253 -20.56 -12.44 2.35
N TYR A 254 -19.74 -13.41 2.76
CA TYR A 254 -20.15 -14.71 3.24
C TYR A 254 -20.74 -14.56 4.63
N HIS A 255 -22.05 -14.66 4.69
CA HIS A 255 -22.86 -14.81 5.89
C HIS A 255 -22.68 -16.21 6.51
N TRP A 256 -21.44 -16.69 6.67
CA TRP A 256 -21.18 -18.01 7.26
C TRP A 256 -21.77 -18.12 8.66
N ARG A 257 -21.85 -16.98 9.39
CA ARG A 257 -22.53 -16.88 10.68
C ARG A 257 -24.04 -17.14 10.56
N ASP A 258 -24.70 -16.56 9.56
CA ASP A 258 -26.14 -16.78 9.34
C ASP A 258 -26.42 -18.19 8.83
N HIS A 259 -25.59 -18.74 7.93
CA HIS A 259 -25.73 -20.13 7.48
C HIS A 259 -25.48 -21.14 8.59
N ALA A 260 -24.45 -20.95 9.41
CA ALA A 260 -24.22 -21.79 10.58
C ALA A 260 -25.41 -21.69 11.55
N CYS A 261 -25.93 -20.48 11.77
CA CYS A 261 -27.10 -20.22 12.58
C CYS A 261 -28.36 -20.95 12.04
N GLU A 262 -28.63 -20.90 10.74
CA GLU A 262 -29.72 -21.63 10.09
C GLU A 262 -29.55 -23.14 10.24
N LEU A 263 -28.33 -23.67 10.05
CA LEU A 263 -27.99 -25.06 10.28
C LEU A 263 -28.30 -25.48 11.72
N PHE A 264 -27.75 -24.80 12.72
CA PHE A 264 -28.00 -25.14 14.13
C PHE A 264 -29.47 -24.96 14.54
N THR A 265 -30.19 -24.01 13.93
CA THR A 265 -31.65 -23.87 14.11
C THR A 265 -32.38 -25.09 13.55
N LYS A 266 -32.06 -25.51 12.32
CA LYS A 266 -32.67 -26.66 11.65
C LYS A 266 -32.45 -27.96 12.43
N TYR A 267 -31.26 -28.13 13.02
CA TYR A 267 -30.91 -29.31 13.79
C TYR A 267 -31.25 -29.18 15.29
N SER A 268 -31.78 -28.04 15.76
CA SER A 268 -32.09 -27.81 17.18
C SER A 268 -33.03 -28.85 17.79
N GLU A 269 -33.96 -29.44 17.02
CA GLU A 269 -34.84 -30.52 17.50
C GLU A 269 -34.08 -31.83 17.77
N VAL A 270 -33.06 -32.13 16.96
CA VAL A 270 -32.19 -33.30 17.09
C VAL A 270 -31.16 -33.10 18.21
N LEU A 271 -30.65 -31.87 18.33
CA LEU A 271 -29.68 -31.44 19.36
C LEU A 271 -30.23 -31.45 20.80
N GLY A 272 -31.55 -31.58 20.95
CA GLY A 272 -32.20 -31.74 22.25
C GLY A 272 -32.15 -33.16 22.80
N THR A 273 -31.73 -34.14 21.99
CA THR A 273 -31.48 -35.52 22.41
C THR A 273 -30.02 -35.68 22.82
N GLU A 274 -29.73 -36.51 23.82
CA GLU A 274 -28.45 -36.51 24.55
C GLU A 274 -27.19 -36.80 23.69
N ASN A 275 -27.34 -37.18 22.41
CA ASN A 275 -26.23 -37.46 21.50
C ASN A 275 -26.42 -36.79 20.12
N PHE A 276 -25.35 -36.21 19.59
CA PHE A 276 -25.26 -35.83 18.18
C PHE A 276 -25.24 -37.12 17.33
N PRO A 277 -26.17 -37.34 16.39
CA PRO A 277 -26.06 -38.45 15.46
C PRO A 277 -24.82 -38.26 14.56
N ASP A 278 -23.97 -39.27 14.44
CA ASP A 278 -22.71 -39.20 13.68
C ASP A 278 -22.92 -38.75 12.21
N GLY A 279 -24.05 -39.13 11.61
CA GLY A 279 -24.41 -38.73 10.24
C GLY A 279 -24.70 -37.23 10.08
N ASP A 280 -25.36 -36.61 11.05
CA ASP A 280 -25.68 -35.18 11.02
C ASP A 280 -24.45 -34.32 11.35
N SER A 281 -23.58 -34.81 12.24
CA SER A 281 -22.28 -34.19 12.52
C SER A 281 -21.43 -34.04 11.25
N GLN A 282 -21.33 -35.10 10.44
CA GLN A 282 -20.58 -35.04 9.19
C GLN A 282 -21.22 -34.13 8.14
N ALA A 283 -22.55 -34.07 8.06
CA ALA A 283 -23.24 -33.16 7.15
C ALA A 283 -23.01 -31.69 7.52
N ILE A 284 -23.10 -31.36 8.82
CA ILE A 284 -22.82 -30.01 9.34
C ILE A 284 -21.36 -29.64 9.11
N LEU A 285 -20.41 -30.55 9.38
CA LEU A 285 -19.00 -30.34 9.09
C LEU A 285 -18.74 -30.11 7.61
N ARG A 286 -19.27 -30.95 6.72
CA ARG A 286 -19.10 -30.76 5.27
C ARG A 286 -19.63 -29.40 4.82
N HIS A 287 -20.80 -29.00 5.32
CA HIS A 287 -21.36 -27.69 5.00
C HIS A 287 -20.50 -26.54 5.52
N LEU A 288 -20.08 -26.58 6.79
CA LEU A 288 -19.23 -25.54 7.36
C LEU A 288 -17.87 -25.49 6.68
N VAL A 289 -17.25 -26.65 6.42
CA VAL A 289 -16.00 -26.76 5.67
C VAL A 289 -16.18 -26.13 4.30
N ILE A 290 -17.12 -26.57 3.46
CA ILE A 290 -17.35 -25.99 2.12
C ILE A 290 -17.55 -24.46 2.18
N ILE A 291 -18.31 -23.96 3.15
CA ILE A 291 -18.56 -22.53 3.34
C ILE A 291 -17.29 -21.77 3.72
N ILE A 292 -16.36 -22.42 4.43
CA ILE A 292 -15.18 -21.80 5.02
C ILE A 292 -13.90 -22.04 4.18
N SER A 293 -13.74 -23.15 3.43
CA SER A 293 -12.51 -23.47 2.68
C SER A 293 -12.41 -22.85 1.30
N SER A 294 -13.51 -22.46 0.66
CA SER A 294 -13.52 -22.11 -0.78
C SER A 294 -12.89 -23.16 -1.74
N GLY A 295 -12.74 -24.43 -1.33
CA GLY A 295 -12.41 -25.56 -2.21
C GLY A 295 -10.94 -25.95 -2.42
N ASP A 296 -9.99 -25.59 -1.54
CA ASP A 296 -8.56 -25.94 -1.72
C ASP A 296 -8.12 -27.15 -0.86
N GLU A 297 -7.90 -28.32 -1.50
CA GLU A 297 -7.55 -29.61 -0.86
C GLU A 297 -6.12 -29.67 -0.27
N GLN A 298 -5.17 -28.82 -0.71
CA GLN A 298 -3.77 -28.91 -0.25
C GLN A 298 -3.52 -28.35 1.18
N TRP A 299 -4.57 -27.89 1.86
CA TRP A 299 -4.44 -27.07 3.07
C TRP A 299 -4.37 -27.85 4.39
N GLU A 300 -4.82 -29.10 4.47
CA GLU A 300 -5.03 -29.83 5.74
C GLU A 300 -3.79 -29.84 6.66
N THR A 301 -2.65 -30.33 6.17
CA THR A 301 -1.42 -30.44 6.98
C THR A 301 -0.79 -29.09 7.35
N ARG A 302 -0.88 -28.07 6.48
CA ARG A 302 -0.39 -26.72 6.77
C ARG A 302 -1.28 -26.01 7.81
N THR A 303 -2.59 -26.25 7.75
CA THR A 303 -3.57 -25.66 8.66
C THR A 303 -3.32 -26.03 10.11
N ARG A 304 -3.07 -27.33 10.36
CA ARG A 304 -2.78 -27.84 11.71
C ARG A 304 -1.58 -27.15 12.34
N LYS A 305 -0.42 -27.21 11.65
CA LYS A 305 0.83 -26.61 12.13
C LYS A 305 0.68 -25.11 12.38
N LEU A 306 -0.05 -24.40 11.51
CA LEU A 306 -0.31 -22.97 11.63
C LEU A 306 -1.15 -22.64 12.87
N SER A 307 -2.25 -23.36 13.07
CA SER A 307 -3.13 -23.12 14.21
C SER A 307 -2.47 -23.49 15.53
N ASP A 308 -1.74 -24.62 15.59
CA ASP A 308 -0.96 -25.02 16.76
C ASP A 308 0.09 -23.96 17.11
N TYR A 309 0.81 -23.47 16.10
CA TYR A 309 1.78 -22.40 16.29
C TYR A 309 1.14 -21.16 16.91
N CYS A 310 0.06 -20.64 16.33
CA CYS A 310 -0.65 -19.49 16.86
C CYS A 310 -1.15 -19.73 18.30
N LEU A 311 -1.74 -20.89 18.61
CA LEU A 311 -2.21 -21.18 19.97
C LEU A 311 -1.07 -21.30 20.99
N ARG A 312 0.09 -21.85 20.59
CA ARG A 312 1.29 -21.90 21.43
C ARG A 312 1.91 -20.52 21.66
N LEU A 313 1.88 -19.63 20.67
CA LEU A 313 2.37 -18.25 20.82
C LEU A 313 1.57 -17.44 21.86
N PHE A 314 0.29 -17.78 22.02
CA PHE A 314 -0.65 -17.14 22.93
C PHE A 314 -1.26 -18.15 23.93
N PRO A 315 -0.44 -18.76 24.82
CA PRO A 315 -0.91 -19.83 25.69
C PRO A 315 -1.90 -19.30 26.74
N LYS A 316 -2.83 -20.19 27.11
CA LYS A 316 -4.05 -20.06 27.95
C LYS A 316 -4.26 -18.77 28.75
N GLY A 317 -5.46 -18.22 28.57
CA GLY A 317 -6.03 -17.11 29.36
C GLY A 317 -6.56 -15.98 28.48
N ASN A 318 -7.53 -16.24 27.58
CA ASN A 318 -8.26 -15.26 26.74
C ASN A 318 -7.45 -14.21 25.95
N LYS A 319 -6.12 -14.23 25.98
CA LYS A 319 -5.29 -13.19 25.39
C LYS A 319 -5.05 -13.49 23.92
N ARG A 320 -5.90 -12.93 23.06
CA ARG A 320 -5.67 -12.81 21.59
C ARG A 320 -4.53 -11.84 21.24
N ALA A 321 -3.71 -11.46 22.22
CA ALA A 321 -2.69 -10.44 22.07
C ALA A 321 -1.53 -10.64 23.05
N ARG A 322 -0.32 -10.30 22.60
CA ARG A 322 0.93 -10.25 23.37
C ARG A 322 1.59 -8.88 23.17
N GLY A 323 2.19 -8.34 24.22
CA GLY A 323 2.82 -7.01 24.23
C GLY A 323 2.10 -6.00 25.13
N PRO A 324 2.51 -4.72 25.10
CA PRO A 324 3.51 -4.13 24.20
C PRO A 324 4.95 -4.60 24.48
N LEU A 325 5.64 -5.13 23.46
CA LEU A 325 7.06 -5.49 23.48
C LEU A 325 7.90 -4.33 22.91
N THR A 326 9.12 -4.12 23.40
CA THR A 326 10.11 -3.29 22.70
C THR A 326 10.53 -3.98 21.40
N LEU A 327 11.17 -3.26 20.47
CA LEU A 327 11.71 -3.91 19.27
C LEU A 327 12.77 -4.97 19.61
N ASP A 328 13.61 -4.72 20.61
CA ASP A 328 14.62 -5.69 21.07
C ASP A 328 13.99 -6.96 21.60
N SER A 329 13.04 -6.84 22.54
CA SER A 329 12.34 -8.01 23.09
C SER A 329 11.52 -8.73 22.02
N PHE A 330 11.03 -8.02 21.00
CA PHE A 330 10.36 -8.64 19.86
C PHE A 330 11.36 -9.39 18.95
N ALA A 331 12.53 -8.82 18.69
CA ALA A 331 13.62 -9.45 17.95
C ALA A 331 14.12 -10.71 18.65
N GLU A 332 14.35 -10.66 19.96
CA GLU A 332 14.70 -11.81 20.80
C GLU A 332 13.60 -12.89 20.76
N PHE A 333 12.34 -12.48 20.88
CA PHE A 333 11.20 -13.40 20.85
C PHE A 333 11.08 -14.17 19.52
N ILE A 334 11.26 -13.49 18.38
CA ILE A 334 11.25 -14.14 17.06
C ILE A 334 12.57 -14.90 16.81
N GLY A 335 13.69 -14.37 17.31
CA GLY A 335 15.01 -15.00 17.25
C GLY A 335 15.02 -16.36 17.96
N ALA A 336 14.30 -16.50 19.07
CA ALA A 336 14.14 -17.75 19.81
C ALA A 336 13.26 -18.80 19.09
N GLN A 337 12.54 -18.43 18.02
CA GLN A 337 11.74 -19.36 17.23
C GLN A 337 12.61 -20.16 16.26
N SER A 338 12.24 -21.42 16.03
CA SER A 338 12.85 -22.25 14.97
C SER A 338 12.51 -21.73 13.56
N GLU A 339 13.28 -22.14 12.55
CA GLU A 339 13.04 -21.72 11.16
C GLU A 339 11.64 -22.11 10.65
N THR A 340 11.16 -23.29 11.05
CA THR A 340 9.80 -23.75 10.72
C THR A 340 8.73 -22.87 11.37
N GLU A 341 8.94 -22.44 12.62
CA GLU A 341 8.04 -21.54 13.34
C GLU A 341 8.02 -20.14 12.74
N ARG A 342 9.18 -19.61 12.31
CA ARG A 342 9.24 -18.33 11.59
C ARG A 342 8.50 -18.39 10.25
N SER A 343 8.63 -19.48 9.51
CA SER A 343 7.87 -19.72 8.27
C SER A 343 6.35 -19.79 8.53
N LEU A 344 5.92 -20.41 9.63
CA LEU A 344 4.51 -20.46 10.03
C LEU A 344 4.01 -19.07 10.44
N ALA A 345 4.80 -18.30 11.20
CA ALA A 345 4.47 -16.94 11.58
C ALA A 345 4.28 -16.03 10.35
N SER A 346 5.18 -16.13 9.37
CA SER A 346 5.07 -15.37 8.11
C SER A 346 3.83 -15.77 7.32
N SER A 347 3.53 -17.07 7.25
CA SER A 347 2.31 -17.57 6.61
C SER A 347 1.05 -17.05 7.32
N ALA A 348 1.04 -17.06 8.66
CA ALA A 348 -0.08 -16.54 9.45
C ALA A 348 -0.26 -15.03 9.25
N ALA A 349 0.83 -14.27 9.16
CA ALA A 349 0.81 -12.84 8.91
C ALA A 349 0.23 -12.51 7.54
N LYS A 350 0.69 -13.21 6.49
CA LYS A 350 0.19 -13.05 5.11
C LYS A 350 -1.30 -13.36 4.98
N SER A 351 -1.79 -14.34 5.74
CA SER A 351 -3.23 -14.68 5.77
C SER A 351 -4.07 -13.78 6.68
N GLY A 352 -3.48 -12.74 7.31
CA GLY A 352 -4.16 -11.87 8.28
C GLY A 352 -4.49 -12.53 9.63
N ILE A 353 -4.08 -13.78 9.81
CA ILE A 353 -4.32 -14.58 11.03
C ILE A 353 -3.48 -14.06 12.19
N LEU A 354 -2.28 -13.61 11.90
CA LEU A 354 -1.40 -12.91 12.81
C LEU A 354 -1.33 -11.44 12.37
N SER A 355 -1.53 -10.51 13.27
CA SER A 355 -1.41 -9.07 12.98
C SER A 355 -0.46 -8.42 13.96
N PHE A 356 0.35 -7.50 13.45
CA PHE A 356 1.30 -6.72 14.24
C PHE A 356 0.86 -5.28 14.24
N THR A 357 0.79 -4.68 15.42
CA THR A 357 0.42 -3.28 15.58
C THR A 357 1.50 -2.58 16.37
N VAL A 358 1.84 -1.35 15.98
CA VAL A 358 2.82 -0.53 16.69
C VAL A 358 2.13 0.61 17.44
N SER A 359 2.65 0.96 18.61
CA SER A 359 2.20 2.09 19.41
C SER A 359 3.37 2.93 19.93
N ASN A 360 3.06 4.06 20.58
CA ASN A 360 4.00 5.03 21.16
C ASN A 360 4.91 5.71 20.12
N MET A 361 4.38 5.89 18.92
CA MET A 361 5.06 6.56 17.82
C MET A 361 4.14 7.63 17.24
N SER A 362 4.72 8.67 16.65
CA SER A 362 3.96 9.62 15.83
C SER A 362 3.34 8.91 14.62
N SER A 363 2.33 9.54 14.00
CA SER A 363 1.74 9.05 12.75
C SER A 363 2.79 8.91 11.64
N GLY A 364 3.70 9.88 11.54
CA GLY A 364 4.82 9.83 10.59
C GLY A 364 5.79 8.68 10.86
N GLU A 365 6.20 8.48 12.12
CA GLU A 365 7.00 7.34 12.58
C GLU A 365 6.40 6.01 12.20
N THR A 366 5.09 5.90 12.41
CA THR A 366 4.34 4.69 12.08
C THR A 366 4.31 4.46 10.58
N ALA A 367 4.00 5.49 9.78
CA ALA A 367 3.95 5.37 8.33
C ALA A 367 5.31 4.97 7.74
N TYR A 368 6.41 5.56 8.21
CA TYR A 368 7.75 5.23 7.77
C TYR A 368 8.14 3.78 8.10
N MET A 369 7.92 3.35 9.34
CA MET A 369 8.25 1.99 9.78
C MET A 369 7.43 0.94 9.02
N VAL A 370 6.13 1.20 8.81
CA VAL A 370 5.23 0.31 8.08
C VAL A 370 5.64 0.19 6.62
N LEU A 371 5.97 1.30 5.95
CA LEU A 371 6.49 1.29 4.59
C LEU A 371 7.74 0.41 4.46
N LEU A 372 8.74 0.62 5.32
CA LEU A 372 9.96 -0.18 5.29
C LEU A 372 9.68 -1.67 5.53
N ALA A 373 8.84 -2.01 6.49
CA ALA A 373 8.47 -3.40 6.78
C ALA A 373 7.75 -4.05 5.58
N SER A 374 6.76 -3.35 5.01
CA SER A 374 5.99 -3.83 3.85
C SER A 374 6.87 -4.10 2.64
N LEU A 375 7.74 -3.15 2.28
CA LEU A 375 8.66 -3.31 1.15
C LEU A 375 9.68 -4.43 1.41
N SER A 376 10.22 -4.52 2.63
CA SER A 376 11.17 -5.59 2.99
C SER A 376 10.54 -6.99 2.92
N GLY A 377 9.28 -7.11 3.35
CA GLY A 377 8.53 -8.36 3.27
C GLY A 377 8.25 -8.76 1.82
N ALA A 378 7.99 -7.77 0.95
CA ALA A 378 7.83 -7.99 -0.48
C ALA A 378 9.12 -8.51 -1.12
N ILE A 379 10.26 -7.87 -0.85
CA ILE A 379 11.58 -8.26 -1.37
C ILE A 379 11.88 -9.73 -1.00
N LYS A 380 11.76 -10.09 0.27
CA LYS A 380 11.97 -11.48 0.74
C LYS A 380 11.04 -12.49 0.06
N THR A 381 9.83 -12.07 -0.31
CA THR A 381 8.86 -12.94 -1.00
C THR A 381 9.22 -13.11 -2.48
N LEU A 382 9.90 -12.13 -3.08
CA LEU A 382 10.30 -12.11 -4.49
C LEU A 382 11.67 -12.76 -4.76
N GLU A 383 12.47 -13.03 -3.73
CA GLU A 383 13.75 -13.74 -3.82
C GLU A 383 13.53 -15.18 -4.36
N ALA A 384 13.54 -15.30 -5.69
CA ALA A 384 13.40 -16.54 -6.44
C ALA A 384 14.72 -16.86 -7.19
N PRO A 385 15.00 -18.13 -7.52
CA PRO A 385 16.25 -18.53 -8.20
C PRO A 385 16.46 -17.95 -9.61
N SER A 386 15.45 -17.28 -10.19
CA SER A 386 15.57 -16.52 -11.45
C SER A 386 14.85 -15.18 -11.29
N PRO A 387 15.57 -14.06 -11.11
CA PRO A 387 14.96 -12.75 -10.99
C PRO A 387 14.25 -12.35 -12.28
N LYS A 388 13.05 -11.80 -12.16
CA LYS A 388 12.27 -11.23 -13.27
C LYS A 388 12.05 -9.74 -13.05
N PRO A 389 11.82 -8.94 -14.11
CA PRO A 389 11.49 -7.54 -13.95
C PRO A 389 10.33 -7.36 -12.98
N THR A 390 10.48 -6.43 -12.05
CA THR A 390 9.51 -6.21 -10.98
C THR A 390 9.24 -4.73 -10.81
N PHE A 391 7.97 -4.33 -10.88
CA PHE A 391 7.55 -2.98 -10.54
C PHE A 391 7.32 -2.81 -9.05
N PHE A 392 7.91 -1.78 -8.44
CA PHE A 392 7.55 -1.30 -7.11
C PHE A 392 6.70 -0.04 -7.28
N LEU A 393 5.42 -0.16 -6.98
CA LEU A 393 4.39 0.86 -7.19
C LEU A 393 3.99 1.43 -5.82
N ILE A 394 4.50 2.61 -5.47
CA ILE A 394 4.36 3.21 -4.15
C ILE A 394 3.51 4.48 -4.28
N ASP A 395 2.26 4.39 -3.85
CA ASP A 395 1.30 5.48 -3.93
C ASP A 395 1.34 6.33 -2.65
N GLU A 396 1.75 7.59 -2.78
CA GLU A 396 1.79 8.61 -1.71
C GLU A 396 2.40 8.09 -0.40
N GLY A 397 3.46 7.28 -0.51
CA GLY A 397 4.03 6.58 0.64
C GLY A 397 4.58 7.51 1.72
N GLU A 398 4.83 8.78 1.39
CA GLU A 398 5.31 9.84 2.27
C GLU A 398 4.20 10.62 3.00
N MET A 399 2.91 10.41 2.68
CA MET A 399 1.79 11.31 3.02
C MET A 399 1.72 11.72 4.50
N PHE A 400 2.07 10.82 5.42
CA PHE A 400 2.03 11.08 6.87
C PHE A 400 3.37 11.48 7.48
N MET A 401 4.45 11.51 6.70
CA MET A 401 5.79 11.77 7.19
C MET A 401 6.02 13.26 7.46
N HIS A 402 6.78 13.55 8.52
CA HIS A 402 7.30 14.90 8.78
C HIS A 402 8.19 15.38 7.61
N PRO A 403 8.24 16.67 7.27
CA PRO A 403 9.09 17.22 6.20
C PRO A 403 10.54 16.71 6.21
N GLU A 404 11.16 16.63 7.38
CA GLU A 404 12.54 16.13 7.53
C GLU A 404 12.71 14.69 7.04
N TRP A 405 11.66 13.89 7.11
CA TRP A 405 11.68 12.51 6.64
C TRP A 405 11.33 12.38 5.18
N GLN A 406 10.44 13.25 4.69
CA GLN A 406 10.20 13.39 3.24
C GLN A 406 11.49 13.72 2.50
N ARG A 407 12.38 14.54 3.09
CA ARG A 407 13.71 14.85 2.54
C ARG A 407 14.64 13.65 2.35
N SER A 408 14.42 12.55 3.08
CA SER A 408 15.23 11.33 2.97
C SER A 408 14.44 10.16 2.38
N TYR A 409 13.19 10.40 1.95
CA TYR A 409 12.25 9.37 1.53
C TYR A 409 12.77 8.56 0.33
N ILE A 410 13.17 9.25 -0.74
CA ILE A 410 13.65 8.61 -1.97
C ILE A 410 14.94 7.82 -1.70
N SER A 411 15.93 8.45 -1.05
CA SER A 411 17.21 7.79 -0.75
C SER A 411 17.05 6.56 0.14
N LYS A 412 16.13 6.58 1.10
CA LYS A 412 15.83 5.43 1.97
C LYS A 412 15.14 4.30 1.23
N ILE A 413 14.18 4.59 0.35
CA ILE A 413 13.55 3.57 -0.50
C ILE A 413 14.59 2.95 -1.43
N LEU A 414 15.36 3.77 -2.14
CA LEU A 414 16.40 3.27 -3.05
C LEU A 414 17.47 2.47 -2.32
N GLY A 415 17.91 2.92 -1.14
CA GLY A 415 18.84 2.17 -0.29
C GLY A 415 18.27 0.81 0.10
N LEU A 416 17.01 0.77 0.56
CA LEU A 416 16.33 -0.47 0.91
C LEU A 416 16.29 -1.47 -0.25
N LEU A 417 15.94 -1.00 -1.45
CA LEU A 417 15.80 -1.85 -2.64
C LEU A 417 17.17 -2.33 -3.14
N ARG A 418 18.21 -1.47 -3.07
CA ARG A 418 19.58 -1.80 -3.48
C ARG A 418 20.19 -2.92 -2.63
N ASP A 419 19.88 -2.97 -1.34
CA ASP A 419 20.38 -4.02 -0.43
C ASP A 419 20.00 -5.45 -0.85
N SER A 420 19.01 -5.60 -1.73
CA SER A 420 18.55 -6.91 -2.24
C SER A 420 19.44 -7.52 -3.34
N GLN A 421 20.56 -6.87 -3.69
CA GLN A 421 21.59 -7.22 -4.69
C GLN A 421 21.09 -7.99 -5.93
N ALA A 422 20.79 -9.29 -5.81
CA ALA A 422 20.31 -10.15 -6.88
C ALA A 422 19.01 -9.66 -7.57
N LEU A 423 18.14 -8.95 -6.85
CA LEU A 423 16.87 -8.46 -7.41
C LEU A 423 16.95 -7.02 -7.93
N ALA A 424 17.88 -6.22 -7.39
CA ALA A 424 17.85 -4.77 -7.52
C ALA A 424 17.93 -4.29 -8.99
N GLU A 425 18.77 -4.93 -9.80
CA GLU A 425 18.92 -4.66 -11.24
C GLU A 425 17.67 -4.94 -12.09
N TYR A 426 16.66 -5.60 -11.50
CA TYR A 426 15.38 -5.92 -12.13
C TYR A 426 14.22 -5.07 -11.57
N MET A 427 14.49 -4.18 -10.62
CA MET A 427 13.46 -3.37 -9.96
C MET A 427 13.20 -2.04 -10.70
N HIS A 428 11.96 -1.83 -11.10
CA HIS A 428 11.47 -0.57 -11.65
C HIS A 428 10.57 0.12 -10.62
N VAL A 429 10.98 1.27 -10.11
CA VAL A 429 10.27 1.98 -9.04
C VAL A 429 9.44 3.12 -9.62
N LEU A 430 8.15 3.13 -9.32
CA LEU A 430 7.24 4.25 -9.58
C LEU A 430 6.65 4.70 -8.25
N ILE A 431 6.92 5.94 -7.87
CA ILE A 431 6.28 6.58 -6.72
C ILE A 431 5.29 7.65 -7.18
N THR A 432 4.25 7.93 -6.40
CA THR A 432 3.39 9.10 -6.61
C THR A 432 3.56 10.07 -5.45
N THR A 433 3.40 11.37 -5.70
CA THR A 433 3.56 12.38 -4.64
C THR A 433 2.74 13.65 -4.86
N HIS A 434 2.33 14.25 -3.75
CA HIS A 434 1.86 15.63 -3.66
C HIS A 434 2.84 16.55 -2.91
N SER A 435 3.97 16.02 -2.46
CA SER A 435 4.96 16.75 -1.68
C SER A 435 5.91 17.55 -2.55
N LEU A 436 6.01 18.86 -2.29
CA LEU A 436 7.04 19.74 -2.86
C LEU A 436 8.45 19.20 -2.57
N ILE A 437 8.65 18.58 -1.41
CA ILE A 437 9.95 18.06 -0.96
C ILE A 437 10.33 16.85 -1.79
N VAL A 438 9.42 15.88 -1.95
CA VAL A 438 9.69 14.66 -2.74
C VAL A 438 9.81 14.99 -4.22
N ALA A 439 9.00 15.90 -4.75
CA ALA A 439 9.16 16.39 -6.12
C ALA A 439 10.51 17.08 -6.34
N GLY A 440 10.96 17.91 -5.39
CA GLY A 440 12.27 18.57 -5.45
C GLY A 440 13.47 17.64 -5.25
N ASP A 441 13.31 16.56 -4.48
CA ASP A 441 14.32 15.52 -4.26
C ASP A 441 14.36 14.46 -5.38
N SER A 442 13.40 14.52 -6.32
CA SER A 442 13.34 13.57 -7.42
C SER A 442 14.56 13.71 -8.34
N PRO A 443 15.20 12.59 -8.74
CA PRO A 443 16.34 12.65 -9.63
C PRO A 443 16.07 13.35 -10.98
N PRO A 444 17.12 13.82 -11.67
CA PRO A 444 16.96 14.50 -12.95
C PRO A 444 16.22 13.64 -13.99
N ASN A 445 15.23 14.24 -14.66
CA ASN A 445 14.41 13.62 -15.70
C ASN A 445 13.61 12.38 -15.25
N THR A 446 13.30 12.28 -13.96
CA THR A 446 12.46 11.20 -13.43
C THR A 446 11.12 11.68 -12.90
N LEU A 447 10.87 12.99 -12.93
CA LEU A 447 9.63 13.60 -12.47
C LEU A 447 8.66 13.73 -13.65
N ILE A 448 7.47 13.13 -13.54
CA ILE A 448 6.52 13.02 -14.65
C ILE A 448 5.18 13.60 -14.21
N ASN A 449 4.67 14.55 -14.99
CA ASN A 449 3.33 15.07 -14.83
C ASN A 449 2.32 14.08 -15.41
N VAL A 450 1.40 13.56 -14.60
CA VAL A 450 0.40 12.59 -15.08
C VAL A 450 -0.67 13.25 -15.97
N ASP A 451 -0.91 14.55 -15.80
CA ASP A 451 -1.92 15.29 -16.59
C ASP A 451 -1.41 15.63 -17.99
N SER A 452 -0.16 16.12 -18.12
CA SER A 452 0.43 16.48 -19.43
C SER A 452 1.27 15.36 -20.06
N GLY A 453 1.73 14.39 -19.28
CA GLY A 453 2.70 13.39 -19.70
C GLY A 453 4.13 13.93 -19.84
N GLU A 454 4.37 15.19 -19.47
CA GLU A 454 5.67 15.82 -19.62
C GLU A 454 6.64 15.34 -18.54
N HIS A 455 7.89 15.13 -18.97
CA HIS A 455 9.01 14.91 -18.08
C HIS A 455 9.56 16.27 -17.65
N THR A 456 9.54 16.52 -16.35
CA THR A 456 10.02 17.77 -15.76
C THR A 456 11.24 17.50 -14.88
N ASN A 457 11.85 18.56 -14.37
CA ASN A 457 13.01 18.43 -13.50
C ASN A 457 12.83 19.31 -12.26
N GLY A 458 12.70 18.65 -11.10
CA GLY A 458 12.70 19.30 -9.79
C GLY A 458 14.11 19.47 -9.19
N PHE A 459 15.10 18.76 -9.72
CA PHE A 459 16.42 18.66 -9.13
C PHE A 459 17.10 20.04 -8.99
N GLY A 460 17.42 20.42 -7.75
CA GLY A 460 18.09 21.68 -7.43
C GLY A 460 17.18 22.91 -7.43
N LEU A 461 15.87 22.76 -7.62
CA LEU A 461 14.93 23.88 -7.52
C LEU A 461 14.54 24.18 -6.07
N GLY A 462 14.49 25.46 -5.72
CA GLY A 462 13.97 25.90 -4.42
C GLY A 462 12.44 25.72 -4.32
N PRO A 463 11.86 25.71 -3.09
CA PRO A 463 10.43 25.40 -2.88
C PRO A 463 9.46 26.27 -3.69
N LYS A 464 9.75 27.58 -3.82
CA LYS A 464 8.94 28.51 -4.61
C LYS A 464 8.92 28.14 -6.10
N PHE A 465 10.07 27.70 -6.63
CA PHE A 465 10.18 27.28 -8.03
C PHE A 465 9.56 25.91 -8.26
N ILE A 466 9.65 24.97 -7.31
CA ILE A 466 8.90 23.71 -7.39
C ILE A 466 7.40 24.01 -7.43
N LEU A 467 6.91 24.82 -6.50
CA LEU A 467 5.48 25.16 -6.42
C LEU A 467 4.97 25.77 -7.73
N LYS A 468 5.75 26.69 -8.32
CA LYS A 468 5.42 27.32 -9.60
C LYS A 468 5.59 26.39 -10.80
N ASN A 469 6.79 25.86 -11.01
CA ASN A 469 7.17 25.18 -12.26
C ASN A 469 6.70 23.72 -12.32
N VAL A 470 6.55 23.07 -11.16
CA VAL A 470 6.05 21.68 -11.09
C VAL A 470 4.54 21.70 -10.90
N TYR A 471 4.05 22.40 -9.87
CA TYR A 471 2.63 22.34 -9.49
C TYR A 471 1.75 23.44 -10.11
N GLY A 472 2.32 24.38 -10.87
CA GLY A 472 1.54 25.44 -11.55
C GLY A 472 0.93 26.45 -10.58
N VAL A 473 1.45 26.55 -9.35
CA VAL A 473 0.94 27.47 -8.32
C VAL A 473 1.87 28.68 -8.23
N GLU A 474 1.42 29.80 -8.77
CA GLU A 474 2.22 31.04 -8.91
C GLU A 474 2.55 31.72 -7.57
N SER A 475 1.67 31.60 -6.56
CA SER A 475 1.82 32.23 -5.26
C SER A 475 2.01 31.20 -4.15
N PHE A 476 3.09 31.35 -3.39
CA PHE A 476 3.30 30.61 -2.14
C PHE A 476 2.44 31.14 -1.00
N ALA A 477 2.09 32.44 -1.03
CA ALA A 477 1.26 33.04 0.00
C ALA A 477 -0.18 32.52 -0.10
N GLY A 478 -0.74 32.08 1.03
CA GLY A 478 -2.14 31.69 1.13
C GLY A 478 -3.07 32.86 0.84
N SER A 479 -4.30 32.57 0.39
CA SER A 479 -5.28 33.59 -0.02
C SER A 479 -5.56 34.61 1.09
N LEU A 480 -5.74 34.16 2.33
CA LEU A 480 -5.93 35.05 3.48
C LEU A 480 -4.75 36.00 3.67
N THR A 481 -3.51 35.49 3.66
CA THR A 481 -2.31 36.32 3.80
C THR A 481 -2.21 37.31 2.64
N ALA A 482 -2.52 36.88 1.41
CA ALA A 482 -2.52 37.76 0.25
C ALA A 482 -3.55 38.90 0.39
N GLU A 483 -4.76 38.62 0.89
CA GLU A 483 -5.78 39.62 1.17
C GLU A 483 -5.35 40.62 2.27
N LEU A 484 -4.75 40.13 3.35
CA LEU A 484 -4.26 40.97 4.45
C LEU A 484 -3.08 41.84 4.01
N LEU A 485 -2.14 41.29 3.24
CA LEU A 485 -1.04 42.06 2.65
C LEU A 485 -1.55 43.07 1.62
N ALA A 486 -2.57 42.73 0.83
CA ALA A 486 -3.20 43.66 -0.09
C ALA A 486 -3.89 44.83 0.62
N LYS A 487 -4.45 44.62 1.82
CA LYS A 487 -4.98 45.71 2.66
C LYS A 487 -3.87 46.67 3.09
N LEU A 488 -2.74 46.13 3.57
CA LEU A 488 -1.56 46.94 3.90
C LEU A 488 -1.06 47.70 2.66
N ASP A 489 -0.96 47.03 1.51
CA ASP A 489 -0.54 47.64 0.26
C ASP A 489 -1.49 48.75 -0.21
N ARG A 490 -2.82 48.57 -0.12
CA ARG A 490 -3.80 49.62 -0.43
C ARG A 490 -3.67 50.82 0.50
N TYR A 491 -3.49 50.60 1.80
CA TYR A 491 -3.21 51.66 2.78
C TYR A 491 -1.92 52.43 2.44
N MET A 492 -0.87 51.72 2.03
CA MET A 492 0.39 52.35 1.62
C MET A 492 0.33 52.99 0.23
N SER A 493 -0.52 52.53 -0.67
CA SER A 493 -0.58 53.04 -2.04
C SER A 493 -1.56 54.20 -2.22
N SER A 494 -2.61 54.31 -1.38
CA SER A 494 -3.64 55.36 -1.47
C SER A 494 -3.69 56.22 -0.20
N ARG A 495 -3.82 57.55 -0.38
CA ARG A 495 -4.12 58.47 0.75
C ARG A 495 -5.57 58.37 1.23
N ASN A 496 -6.49 57.89 0.39
CA ASN A 496 -7.89 57.65 0.70
C ASN A 496 -8.16 56.14 0.61
N SER A 497 -7.53 55.37 1.49
CA SER A 497 -7.74 53.92 1.59
C SER A 497 -9.04 53.62 2.33
N ASP A 498 -9.70 52.53 1.97
CA ASP A 498 -10.82 51.93 2.71
C ASP A 498 -10.35 51.31 4.05
N VAL A 499 -9.04 51.12 4.20
CA VAL A 499 -8.39 50.54 5.39
C VAL A 499 -8.10 51.63 6.41
N THR A 500 -8.54 51.44 7.66
CA THR A 500 -8.29 52.40 8.75
C THR A 500 -6.83 52.33 9.22
N THR A 501 -6.34 53.42 9.81
CA THR A 501 -5.00 53.46 10.41
C THR A 501 -4.83 52.39 11.49
N ASP A 502 -5.85 52.19 12.33
CA ASP A 502 -5.81 51.20 13.41
C ASP A 502 -5.71 49.77 12.86
N GLU A 503 -6.46 49.47 11.78
CA GLU A 503 -6.40 48.17 11.10
C GLU A 503 -5.02 47.97 10.46
N ALA A 504 -4.47 48.99 9.78
CA ALA A 504 -3.13 48.93 9.19
C ALA A 504 -2.03 48.76 10.25
N ALA A 505 -2.12 49.47 11.38
CA ALA A 505 -1.18 49.36 12.49
C ALA A 505 -1.23 47.96 13.14
N TYR A 506 -2.44 47.40 13.31
CA TYR A 506 -2.62 46.04 13.81
C TYR A 506 -1.97 44.99 12.88
N LEU A 507 -2.22 45.10 11.58
CA LEU A 507 -1.63 44.20 10.58
C LEU A 507 -0.11 44.33 10.54
N ALA A 508 0.44 45.55 10.59
CA ALA A 508 1.87 45.79 10.64
C ALA A 508 2.52 45.18 11.89
N LYS A 509 1.87 45.28 13.07
CA LYS A 509 2.31 44.63 14.31
C LYS A 509 2.31 43.10 14.24
N SER A 510 1.47 42.53 13.38
CA SER A 510 1.33 41.09 13.21
C SER A 510 2.29 40.48 12.17
N LEU A 511 3.06 41.31 11.45
CA LEU A 511 4.09 40.83 10.53
C LEU A 511 5.21 40.12 11.29
N ALA A 512 5.58 38.92 10.83
CA ALA A 512 6.63 38.10 11.44
C ALA A 512 8.05 38.49 10.97
N ASP A 513 8.16 39.11 9.80
CA ASP A 513 9.42 39.67 9.30
C ASP A 513 9.68 41.01 9.98
N HIS A 514 10.71 41.07 10.81
CA HIS A 514 11.02 42.25 11.62
C HIS A 514 11.40 43.46 10.78
N ASP A 515 12.14 43.27 9.68
CA ASP A 515 12.59 44.37 8.83
C ASP A 515 11.43 44.95 8.04
N LEU A 516 10.56 44.09 7.49
CA LEU A 516 9.34 44.49 6.83
C LEU A 516 8.37 45.17 7.82
N GLN A 517 8.24 44.62 9.03
CA GLN A 517 7.43 45.21 10.09
C GLN A 517 7.90 46.63 10.40
N GLU A 518 9.18 46.83 10.70
CA GLU A 518 9.75 48.14 11.02
C GLU A 518 9.57 49.15 9.89
N TYR A 519 9.76 48.70 8.64
CA TYR A 519 9.53 49.51 7.46
C TYR A 519 8.07 49.99 7.37
N VAL A 520 7.11 49.08 7.48
CA VAL A 520 5.68 49.40 7.37
C VAL A 520 5.23 50.31 8.52
N LYS A 521 5.69 50.07 9.76
CA LYS A 521 5.37 50.93 10.91
C LYS A 521 5.85 52.37 10.70
N LYS A 522 7.08 52.55 10.22
CA LYS A 522 7.64 53.89 9.92
C LYS A 522 6.83 54.62 8.86
N GLU A 523 6.37 53.91 7.82
CA GLU A 523 5.53 54.51 6.78
C GLU A 523 4.15 54.90 7.30
N ILE A 524 3.55 54.13 8.22
CA ILE A 524 2.29 54.50 8.90
C ILE A 524 2.47 55.79 9.73
N ILE A 525 3.55 55.90 10.52
CA ILE A 525 3.86 57.12 11.30
C ILE A 525 4.04 58.32 10.38
N ARG A 526 4.78 58.15 9.28
CA ARG A 526 5.02 59.20 8.29
C ARG A 526 3.72 59.74 7.67
N ARG A 527 2.66 58.92 7.63
CA ARG A 527 1.33 59.31 7.15
C ARG A 527 0.44 59.94 8.22
N GLY A 528 0.96 60.16 9.42
CA GLY A 528 0.23 60.74 10.55
C GLY A 528 -0.59 59.72 11.34
N GLY A 529 -0.35 58.43 11.13
CA GLY A 529 -0.99 57.36 11.89
C GLY A 529 -0.28 57.03 13.21
N SER A 530 -1.02 56.52 14.20
CA SER A 530 -0.44 55.94 15.41
C SER A 530 -0.15 54.46 15.21
N VAL A 531 0.91 53.97 15.85
CA VAL A 531 1.30 52.56 15.83
C VAL A 531 1.38 52.01 17.24
N ASP A 532 0.88 52.72 18.26
CA ASP A 532 0.83 52.27 19.65
C ASP A 532 -0.39 51.43 19.97
#